data_AF-A0A2G8L2U6-F1
#
_entry.id   AF-A0A2G8L2U6-F1
#
_cell.length_a   1.000
_cell.length_b   1.000
_cell.length_c   1.000
_cell.angle_alpha   90.00
_cell.angle_beta   90.00
_cell.angle_gamma   90.00
#
_symmetry.space_group_name_H-M   'P 1'
#
loop_
_entity.id
_entity.type
_entity.pdbx_description
1 polymer ?
#
loop_
_entity_poly.entity_id
_entity_poly.type
_entity_poly.pdbx_seq_one_letter_code
_entity_poly.pdbx_strand_id
1 'polypeptide(L)'
;MSATAQGPAVGIDLGTTYSCVGVFQHGKVEIIANDQGNRTTPSFVAFTDTERLIGDAAKNQVAMNPTNTVFDAKRLIGRNFDDADVQSDMRLWPFTVVKDGKKPKIEVEYKGETKKFFAEEISSMVLTKMKETAEAYLGKEVSKAVVTVPAYFNDSQRQATKDAGVISGLQVLRIINEPTAAAIAYGLDKKVGQERNVLIFDLGGGTFDVSVLTIEEGIFEVKSTAGNTHLGGEDFDNKMVEHFITEFQRKHKKNIQPNKRAVRRLRTACERAKRTLSSSAQASIEIDSLFEGIDFYTSLTRARFEELCGALFRQTQDPVTKATPRC
;
A
#
# COMPACT_ATOMS: atom_id res chain seq x y z
N MET A 1 25.40 26.91 23.82
CA MET A 1 24.68 26.50 22.59
C MET A 1 23.38 25.86 23.04
N SER A 2 22.25 26.51 22.75
CA SER A 2 20.92 26.02 23.09
C SER A 2 20.73 24.62 22.50
N ALA A 3 20.41 23.63 23.33
CA ALA A 3 19.94 22.34 22.84
C ALA A 3 18.71 22.60 21.98
N THR A 4 18.83 22.43 20.66
CA THR A 4 17.66 22.42 19.77
C THR A 4 16.73 21.36 20.32
N ALA A 5 15.55 21.79 20.79
CA ALA A 5 14.54 20.88 21.33
C ALA A 5 14.30 19.79 20.30
N GLN A 6 14.64 18.54 20.63
CA GLN A 6 14.46 17.43 19.71
C GLN A 6 12.96 17.28 19.46
N GLY A 7 12.52 17.60 18.24
CA GLY A 7 11.13 17.43 17.82
C GLY A 7 10.67 15.99 18.06
N PRO A 8 9.36 15.76 18.28
CA PRO A 8 8.82 14.42 18.51
C PRO A 8 9.13 13.51 17.32
N ALA A 9 9.41 12.24 17.61
CA ALA A 9 9.53 11.22 16.58
C ALA A 9 8.13 10.71 16.19
N VAL A 10 7.92 10.46 14.91
CA VAL A 10 6.69 9.86 14.38
C VAL A 10 6.91 8.41 13.97
N GLY A 11 5.86 7.60 14.07
CA GLY A 11 5.81 6.26 13.48
C GLY A 11 5.08 6.36 12.14
N ILE A 12 5.71 5.89 11.07
CA ILE A 12 5.12 5.88 9.72
C ILE A 12 5.01 4.44 9.24
N ASP A 13 3.78 4.03 8.95
CA ASP A 13 3.51 2.85 8.16
C ASP A 13 3.52 3.21 6.68
N LEU A 14 4.57 2.81 5.95
CA LEU A 14 4.70 3.05 4.52
C LEU A 14 4.13 1.85 3.77
N GLY A 15 2.81 1.78 3.63
CA GLY A 15 2.14 0.65 2.99
C GLY A 15 2.11 0.73 1.46
N THR A 16 1.82 -0.41 0.81
CA THR A 16 1.79 -0.55 -0.65
C THR A 16 0.75 0.37 -1.29
N THR A 17 -0.47 0.37 -0.76
CA THR A 17 -1.62 1.12 -1.31
C THR A 17 -2.00 2.34 -0.49
N TYR A 18 -1.78 2.28 0.83
CA TYR A 18 -2.02 3.39 1.75
C TYR A 18 -0.89 3.45 2.77
N SER A 19 -0.56 4.66 3.21
CA SER A 19 0.35 4.94 4.32
C SER A 19 -0.42 5.52 5.50
N CYS A 20 0.14 5.35 6.71
CA CYS A 20 -0.41 5.87 7.95
C CYS A 20 0.70 6.53 8.77
N VAL A 21 0.38 7.61 9.50
CA VAL A 21 1.32 8.26 10.41
C VAL A 21 0.70 8.42 11.79
N GLY A 22 1.48 8.13 12.82
CA GLY A 22 1.09 8.24 14.22
C GLY A 22 2.19 8.84 15.07
N VAL A 23 1.79 9.39 16.22
CA VAL A 23 2.68 9.96 17.22
C VAL A 23 2.34 9.40 18.59
N PHE A 24 3.35 9.15 19.42
CA PHE A 24 3.16 8.81 20.82
C PHE A 24 3.36 10.07 21.67
N GLN A 25 2.30 10.55 22.30
CA GLN A 25 2.33 11.71 23.17
C GLN A 25 1.31 11.58 24.29
N HIS A 26 1.57 12.20 25.44
CA HIS A 26 0.69 12.14 26.62
C HIS A 26 0.34 10.70 27.05
N GLY A 27 1.29 9.76 26.89
CA GLY A 27 1.11 8.37 27.30
C GLY A 27 0.23 7.51 26.38
N LYS A 28 -0.15 8.00 25.20
CA LYS A 28 -0.98 7.25 24.24
C LYS A 28 -0.50 7.43 22.79
N VAL A 29 -0.89 6.49 21.93
CA VAL A 29 -0.72 6.60 20.48
C VAL A 29 -1.89 7.40 19.90
N GLU A 30 -1.59 8.37 19.05
CA GLU A 30 -2.56 9.13 18.26
C GLU A 30 -2.29 8.90 16.76
N ILE A 31 -3.28 8.41 16.04
CA ILE A 31 -3.24 8.28 14.58
C ILE A 31 -3.71 9.59 13.96
N ILE A 32 -2.86 10.19 13.13
CA ILE A 32 -3.05 11.54 12.61
C ILE A 32 -3.87 11.47 11.33
N ALA A 33 -4.94 12.26 11.26
CA ALA A 33 -5.72 12.41 10.04
C ALA A 33 -5.05 13.41 9.09
N ASN A 34 -5.13 13.15 7.78
CA ASN A 34 -4.64 14.05 6.74
C ASN A 34 -5.58 15.26 6.55
N ASP A 35 -5.25 16.13 5.58
CA ASP A 35 -6.00 17.35 5.24
C ASP A 35 -7.45 17.09 4.75
N GLN A 36 -7.79 15.86 4.39
CA GLN A 36 -9.15 15.43 4.06
C GLN A 36 -9.88 14.74 5.23
N GLY A 37 -9.24 14.64 6.41
CA GLY A 37 -9.78 13.94 7.57
C GLY A 37 -9.59 12.41 7.54
N ASN A 38 -8.84 11.87 6.58
CA ASN A 38 -8.58 10.43 6.47
C ASN A 38 -7.39 10.03 7.34
N ARG A 39 -7.53 8.94 8.11
CA ARG A 39 -6.44 8.39 8.95
C ARG A 39 -5.39 7.59 8.19
N THR A 40 -5.66 7.28 6.94
CA THR A 40 -4.70 6.69 6.01
C THR A 40 -4.71 7.50 4.72
N THR A 41 -3.56 7.63 4.09
CA THR A 41 -3.37 8.40 2.85
C THR A 41 -2.94 7.46 1.74
N PRO A 42 -3.55 7.49 0.55
CA PRO A 42 -3.11 6.65 -0.56
C PRO A 42 -1.60 6.81 -0.87
N SER A 43 -0.91 5.70 -1.12
CA SER A 43 0.49 5.70 -1.56
C SER A 43 0.59 6.00 -3.06
N PHE A 44 0.05 7.15 -3.47
CA PHE A 44 -0.06 7.61 -4.86
C PHE A 44 0.72 8.90 -5.05
N VAL A 45 1.42 9.00 -6.18
CA VAL A 45 2.10 10.22 -6.63
C VAL A 45 1.73 10.47 -8.07
N ALA A 46 1.15 11.63 -8.39
CA ALA A 46 0.83 12.02 -9.75
C ALA A 46 1.64 13.24 -10.19
N PHE A 47 2.07 13.21 -11.45
CA PHE A 47 2.83 14.28 -12.07
C PHE A 47 1.95 14.94 -13.15
N THR A 48 1.91 16.27 -13.12
CA THR A 48 1.12 17.09 -14.05
C THR A 48 2.00 18.15 -14.70
N ASP A 49 1.45 18.94 -15.61
CA ASP A 49 2.19 20.02 -16.26
C ASP A 49 2.56 21.16 -15.30
N THR A 50 1.88 21.28 -14.15
CA THR A 50 2.04 22.38 -13.20
C THR A 50 2.63 21.95 -11.87
N GLU A 51 2.17 20.80 -11.35
CA GLU A 51 2.46 20.38 -9.99
C GLU A 51 2.57 18.86 -9.82
N ARG A 52 3.05 18.46 -8.65
CA ARG A 52 3.08 17.08 -8.20
C ARG A 52 2.04 16.89 -7.11
N LEU A 53 1.12 15.97 -7.32
CA LEU A 53 0.07 15.60 -6.37
C LEU A 53 0.49 14.35 -5.61
N ILE A 54 0.14 14.25 -4.34
CA ILE A 54 0.46 13.10 -3.48
C ILE A 54 -0.78 12.75 -2.66
N GLY A 55 -1.04 11.46 -2.42
CA GLY A 55 -2.15 11.02 -1.59
C GLY A 55 -3.49 11.03 -2.30
N ASP A 56 -4.52 11.51 -1.60
CA ASP A 56 -5.91 11.53 -2.10
C ASP A 56 -6.03 12.31 -3.41
N ALA A 57 -5.36 13.46 -3.52
CA ALA A 57 -5.36 14.28 -4.75
C ALA A 57 -4.83 13.49 -5.95
N ALA A 58 -3.71 12.76 -5.79
CA ALA A 58 -3.14 11.91 -6.83
C ALA A 58 -4.07 10.75 -7.19
N LYS A 59 -4.66 10.09 -6.18
CA LYS A 59 -5.59 8.97 -6.40
C LYS A 59 -6.86 9.41 -7.13
N ASN A 60 -7.40 10.59 -6.83
CA ASN A 60 -8.66 11.08 -7.41
C ASN A 60 -8.56 11.34 -8.91
N GLN A 61 -7.42 11.82 -9.40
CA GLN A 61 -7.22 12.15 -10.82
C GLN A 61 -6.68 11.00 -11.69
N VAL A 62 -6.42 9.82 -11.09
CA VAL A 62 -5.77 8.67 -11.76
C VAL A 62 -6.48 8.21 -13.05
N ALA A 63 -7.80 8.39 -13.14
CA ALA A 63 -8.57 8.02 -14.32
C ALA A 63 -8.35 9.00 -15.50
N MET A 64 -7.96 10.24 -15.21
CA MET A 64 -7.67 11.27 -16.21
C MET A 64 -6.21 11.26 -16.67
N ASN A 65 -5.29 10.87 -15.77
CA ASN A 65 -3.85 10.89 -16.03
C ASN A 65 -3.17 9.56 -15.61
N PRO A 66 -3.59 8.40 -16.17
CA PRO A 66 -3.16 7.11 -15.68
C PRO A 66 -1.66 6.83 -15.89
N THR A 67 -1.05 7.37 -16.94
CA THR A 67 0.37 7.10 -17.28
C THR A 67 1.36 7.87 -16.41
N ASN A 68 0.95 9.00 -15.83
CA ASN A 68 1.78 9.82 -14.96
C ASN A 68 1.33 9.77 -13.49
N THR A 69 0.51 8.77 -13.14
CA THR A 69 0.09 8.51 -11.76
C THR A 69 0.67 7.20 -11.28
N VAL A 70 1.66 7.31 -10.42
CA VAL A 70 2.43 6.21 -9.87
C VAL A 70 1.80 5.72 -8.57
N PHE A 71 1.71 4.40 -8.45
CA PHE A 71 1.29 3.65 -7.26
C PHE A 71 2.12 2.36 -7.21
N ASP A 72 1.99 1.57 -6.13
CA ASP A 72 2.74 0.31 -5.95
C ASP A 72 4.27 0.44 -5.97
N ALA A 73 4.83 1.64 -5.76
CA ALA A 73 6.28 1.83 -5.73
C ALA A 73 6.99 0.91 -4.72
N LYS A 74 6.30 0.49 -3.65
CA LYS A 74 6.78 -0.49 -2.66
C LYS A 74 7.04 -1.89 -3.26
N ARG A 75 6.39 -2.26 -4.36
CA ARG A 75 6.68 -3.51 -5.09
C ARG A 75 7.99 -3.45 -5.87
N LEU A 76 8.43 -2.25 -6.26
CA LEU A 76 9.68 -1.99 -7.01
C LEU A 76 10.88 -1.69 -6.11
N ILE A 77 10.65 -1.15 -4.91
CA ILE A 77 11.72 -0.64 -4.05
C ILE A 77 12.76 -1.72 -3.73
N GLY A 78 14.05 -1.40 -3.93
CA GLY A 78 15.18 -2.30 -3.66
C GLY A 78 15.31 -3.54 -4.57
N ARG A 79 14.49 -3.67 -5.63
CA ARG A 79 14.55 -4.78 -6.61
C ARG A 79 15.39 -4.46 -7.83
N ASN A 80 15.75 -5.48 -8.60
CA ASN A 80 16.34 -5.32 -9.92
C ASN A 80 15.27 -5.30 -11.01
N PHE A 81 15.55 -4.62 -12.11
CA PHE A 81 14.64 -4.53 -13.26
C PHE A 81 14.31 -5.91 -13.82
N ASP A 82 15.29 -6.81 -13.89
CA ASP A 82 15.14 -8.15 -14.48
C ASP A 82 14.51 -9.18 -13.53
N ASP A 83 14.15 -8.81 -12.29
CA ASP A 83 13.49 -9.73 -11.36
C ASP A 83 12.12 -10.17 -11.93
N ALA A 84 11.81 -11.46 -11.84
CA ALA A 84 10.58 -12.04 -12.43
C ALA A 84 9.29 -11.36 -11.93
N ASP A 85 9.28 -11.02 -10.64
CA ASP A 85 8.22 -10.26 -9.98
C ASP A 85 8.01 -8.88 -10.64
N VAL A 86 9.10 -8.14 -10.85
CA VAL A 86 9.08 -6.81 -11.48
C VAL A 86 8.55 -6.91 -12.92
N GLN A 87 9.04 -7.88 -13.68
CA GLN A 87 8.57 -8.12 -15.04
C GLN A 87 7.09 -8.50 -15.10
N SER A 88 6.56 -9.15 -14.05
CA SER A 88 5.15 -9.50 -13.98
C SER A 88 4.28 -8.29 -13.65
N ASP A 89 4.66 -7.52 -12.62
CA ASP A 89 3.91 -6.36 -12.16
C ASP A 89 3.86 -5.24 -13.21
N MET A 90 4.96 -5.03 -13.94
CA MET A 90 5.04 -4.05 -15.04
C MET A 90 3.97 -4.22 -16.12
N ARG A 91 3.45 -5.44 -16.31
CA ARG A 91 2.38 -5.70 -17.28
C ARG A 91 1.02 -5.18 -16.82
N LEU A 92 0.86 -4.92 -15.53
CA LEU A 92 -0.39 -4.49 -14.90
C LEU A 92 -0.46 -2.97 -14.72
N TRP A 93 0.69 -2.29 -14.71
CA TRP A 93 0.73 -0.85 -14.47
C TRP A 93 0.47 -0.02 -15.73
N PRO A 94 -0.22 1.13 -15.59
CA PRO A 94 -0.46 2.04 -16.68
C PRO A 94 0.74 2.95 -17.02
N PHE A 95 1.66 3.13 -16.07
CA PHE A 95 2.87 3.94 -16.18
C PHE A 95 4.06 3.10 -16.68
N THR A 96 5.07 3.78 -17.23
CA THR A 96 6.23 3.12 -17.82
C THR A 96 7.31 2.88 -16.77
N VAL A 97 7.90 1.69 -16.78
CA VAL A 97 9.10 1.37 -16.00
C VAL A 97 10.23 1.02 -16.98
N VAL A 98 11.36 1.71 -16.85
CA VAL A 98 12.54 1.58 -17.70
C VAL A 98 13.73 1.06 -16.89
N LYS A 99 14.66 0.40 -17.57
CA LYS A 99 15.90 -0.11 -16.97
C LYS A 99 16.95 0.98 -16.90
N ASP A 100 17.58 1.16 -15.74
CA ASP A 100 18.77 1.99 -15.55
C ASP A 100 19.85 1.19 -14.82
N GLY A 101 20.85 0.73 -15.58
CA GLY A 101 21.78 -0.30 -15.10
C GLY A 101 21.03 -1.58 -14.71
N LYS A 102 21.09 -1.95 -13.42
CA LYS A 102 20.34 -3.10 -12.86
C LYS A 102 18.99 -2.72 -12.25
N LYS A 103 18.75 -1.43 -11.99
CA LYS A 103 17.59 -0.97 -11.23
C LYS A 103 16.44 -0.54 -12.15
N PRO A 104 15.18 -0.69 -11.71
CA PRO A 104 14.04 -0.08 -12.39
C PRO A 104 13.92 1.41 -12.07
N LYS A 105 13.53 2.21 -13.05
CA LYS A 105 13.09 3.60 -12.90
C LYS A 105 11.70 3.79 -13.49
N ILE A 106 10.88 4.59 -12.83
CA ILE A 106 9.54 4.96 -13.28
C ILE A 106 9.67 6.20 -14.14
N GLU A 107 9.20 6.12 -15.39
CA GLU A 107 9.24 7.21 -16.36
C GLU A 107 7.87 7.88 -16.45
N VAL A 108 7.84 9.21 -16.31
CA VAL A 108 6.64 10.05 -16.31
C VAL A 108 6.91 11.37 -17.02
N GLU A 109 5.87 11.98 -17.57
CA GLU A 109 5.90 13.37 -18.02
C GLU A 109 5.58 14.30 -16.85
N TYR A 110 6.46 15.27 -16.60
CA TYR A 110 6.29 16.25 -15.54
C TYR A 110 6.76 17.63 -16.03
N LYS A 111 5.87 18.62 -16.01
CA LYS A 111 6.15 19.98 -16.51
C LYS A 111 6.66 20.01 -17.96
N GLY A 112 6.08 19.17 -18.82
CA GLY A 112 6.45 19.06 -20.24
C GLY A 112 7.80 18.38 -20.50
N GLU A 113 8.41 17.76 -19.49
CA GLU A 113 9.65 17.01 -19.64
C GLU A 113 9.51 15.57 -19.14
N THR A 114 10.10 14.62 -19.87
CA THR A 114 10.25 13.24 -19.40
C THR A 114 11.20 13.21 -18.20
N LYS A 115 10.70 12.72 -17.06
CA LYS A 115 11.47 12.49 -15.83
C LYS A 115 11.49 11.00 -15.50
N LYS A 116 12.59 10.58 -14.87
CA LYS A 116 12.80 9.20 -14.43
C LYS A 116 13.12 9.19 -12.95
N PHE A 117 12.34 8.45 -12.17
CA PHE A 117 12.48 8.36 -10.72
C PHE A 117 12.77 6.93 -10.30
N PHE A 118 13.67 6.75 -9.35
CA PHE A 118 13.76 5.49 -8.62
C PHE A 118 12.54 5.29 -7.69
N ALA A 119 12.29 4.04 -7.30
CA ALA A 119 11.21 3.70 -6.38
C ALA A 119 11.39 4.36 -4.99
N GLU A 120 12.63 4.51 -4.53
CA GLU A 120 12.97 5.25 -3.31
C GLU A 120 12.61 6.74 -3.39
N GLU A 121 12.68 7.37 -4.56
CA GLU A 121 12.29 8.76 -4.76
C GLU A 121 10.77 8.93 -4.77
N ILE A 122 10.03 7.99 -5.36
CA ILE A 122 8.56 8.00 -5.28
C ILE A 122 8.10 7.76 -3.84
N SER A 123 8.73 6.81 -3.14
CA SER A 123 8.42 6.51 -1.75
C SER A 123 8.76 7.67 -0.83
N SER A 124 9.84 8.42 -1.11
CA SER A 124 10.18 9.62 -0.33
C SER A 124 9.14 10.72 -0.47
N MET A 125 8.52 10.88 -1.64
CA MET A 125 7.40 11.82 -1.82
C MET A 125 6.20 11.43 -0.94
N VAL A 126 5.88 10.14 -0.83
CA VAL A 126 4.83 9.67 0.08
C VAL A 126 5.22 9.93 1.55
N LEU A 127 6.47 9.67 1.94
CA LEU A 127 6.98 9.98 3.28
C LEU A 127 6.96 11.47 3.59
N THR A 128 7.26 12.33 2.63
CA THR A 128 7.13 13.79 2.76
C THR A 128 5.69 14.18 3.06
N LYS A 129 4.70 13.61 2.37
CA LYS A 129 3.28 13.88 2.70
C LYS A 129 2.91 13.40 4.10
N MET A 130 3.47 12.29 4.57
CA MET A 130 3.25 11.79 5.94
C MET A 130 3.90 12.70 6.98
N LYS A 131 5.11 13.21 6.70
CA LYS A 131 5.80 14.23 7.50
C LYS A 131 4.96 15.49 7.58
N GLU A 132 4.56 16.07 6.45
CA GLU A 132 3.71 17.28 6.38
C GLU A 132 2.40 17.11 7.17
N THR A 133 1.78 15.94 7.06
CA THR A 133 0.56 15.60 7.82
C THR A 133 0.81 15.65 9.33
N ALA A 134 1.93 15.08 9.79
CA ALA A 134 2.30 15.13 11.19
C ALA A 134 2.70 16.54 11.65
N GLU A 135 3.41 17.31 10.82
CA GLU A 135 3.81 18.69 11.12
C GLU A 135 2.59 19.62 11.25
N ALA A 136 1.60 19.48 10.36
CA ALA A 136 0.35 20.22 10.44
C ALA A 136 -0.42 19.91 11.73
N TYR A 137 -0.42 18.66 12.17
CA TYR A 137 -1.05 18.25 13.44
C TYR A 137 -0.29 18.74 14.68
N LEU A 138 1.03 18.66 14.66
CA LEU A 138 1.89 18.97 15.81
C LEU A 138 2.24 20.46 15.93
N GLY A 139 2.05 21.26 14.86
CA GLY A 139 2.38 22.68 14.80
C GLY A 139 3.88 22.97 14.84
N LYS A 140 4.73 22.00 14.48
CA LYS A 140 6.20 22.09 14.51
C LYS A 140 6.84 21.10 13.53
N GLU A 141 8.09 21.36 13.18
CA GLU A 141 8.86 20.51 12.27
C GLU A 141 9.10 19.11 12.86
N VAL A 142 8.99 18.09 11.99
CA VAL A 142 9.25 16.68 12.28
C VAL A 142 10.47 16.22 11.51
N SER A 143 11.54 15.90 12.23
CA SER A 143 12.82 15.48 11.63
C SER A 143 13.21 14.03 11.91
N LYS A 144 12.44 13.30 12.73
CA LYS A 144 12.77 11.94 13.16
C LYS A 144 11.60 11.01 12.94
N ALA A 145 11.86 9.82 12.39
CA ALA A 145 10.83 8.81 12.18
C ALA A 145 11.32 7.39 12.43
N VAL A 146 10.38 6.53 12.81
CA VAL A 146 10.50 5.07 12.67
C VAL A 146 9.60 4.67 11.50
N VAL A 147 10.14 3.92 10.55
CA VAL A 147 9.43 3.51 9.32
C VAL A 147 9.27 2.00 9.31
N THR A 148 8.07 1.51 8.97
CA THR A 148 7.79 0.07 8.87
C THR A 148 8.21 -0.51 7.53
N VAL A 149 8.52 -1.81 7.51
CA VAL A 149 8.71 -2.62 6.30
C VAL A 149 8.16 -4.04 6.51
N PRO A 150 7.81 -4.79 5.44
CA PRO A 150 7.46 -6.20 5.56
C PRO A 150 8.58 -7.01 6.18
N ALA A 151 8.26 -8.06 6.94
CA ALA A 151 9.29 -8.83 7.64
C ALA A 151 10.26 -9.54 6.70
N TYR A 152 9.79 -9.97 5.52
CA TYR A 152 10.59 -10.63 4.49
C TYR A 152 11.45 -9.69 3.66
N PHE A 153 11.36 -8.35 3.84
CA PHE A 153 12.21 -7.43 3.09
C PHE A 153 13.69 -7.76 3.32
N ASN A 154 14.42 -7.93 2.22
CA ASN A 154 15.86 -8.15 2.25
C ASN A 154 16.63 -6.85 2.54
N ASP A 155 17.95 -6.94 2.70
CA ASP A 155 18.80 -5.80 3.03
C ASP A 155 18.72 -4.66 2.02
N SER A 156 18.62 -4.98 0.72
CA SER A 156 18.49 -3.98 -0.36
C SER A 156 17.18 -3.20 -0.23
N GLN A 157 16.07 -3.88 0.03
CA GLN A 157 14.75 -3.25 0.19
C GLN A 157 14.66 -2.42 1.47
N ARG A 158 15.25 -2.90 2.57
CA ARG A 158 15.35 -2.16 3.84
C ARG A 158 16.18 -0.90 3.67
N GLN A 159 17.33 -1.01 3.01
CA GLN A 159 18.20 0.14 2.75
C GLN A 159 17.51 1.15 1.83
N ALA A 160 16.89 0.73 0.74
CA ALA A 160 16.17 1.62 -0.17
C ALA A 160 15.00 2.34 0.52
N THR A 161 14.29 1.67 1.44
CA THR A 161 13.24 2.31 2.27
C THR A 161 13.82 3.35 3.23
N LYS A 162 14.97 3.04 3.83
CA LYS A 162 15.69 4.00 4.69
C LYS A 162 16.17 5.21 3.88
N ASP A 163 16.68 4.99 2.67
CA ASP A 163 17.11 6.04 1.76
C ASP A 163 15.94 6.94 1.36
N ALA A 164 14.75 6.37 1.10
CA ALA A 164 13.53 7.14 0.88
C ALA A 164 13.22 8.07 2.08
N GLY A 165 13.39 7.59 3.31
CA GLY A 165 13.28 8.41 4.51
C GLY A 165 14.29 9.56 4.55
N VAL A 166 15.55 9.29 4.23
CA VAL A 166 16.59 10.32 4.16
C VAL A 166 16.28 11.38 3.10
N ILE A 167 15.84 10.97 1.91
CA ILE A 167 15.45 11.87 0.80
C ILE A 167 14.27 12.77 1.22
N SER A 168 13.35 12.26 2.05
CA SER A 168 12.22 13.04 2.59
C SER A 168 12.60 14.02 3.71
N GLY A 169 13.89 14.08 4.08
CA GLY A 169 14.37 14.93 5.18
C GLY A 169 14.06 14.37 6.57
N LEU A 170 13.89 13.05 6.69
CA LEU A 170 13.70 12.35 7.96
C LEU A 170 14.97 11.62 8.38
N GLN A 171 15.40 11.81 9.62
CA GLN A 171 16.31 10.90 10.30
C GLN A 171 15.54 9.63 10.67
N VAL A 172 15.77 8.56 9.90
CA VAL A 172 15.20 7.23 10.18
C VAL A 172 15.91 6.61 11.38
N LEU A 173 15.29 6.69 12.56
CA LEU A 173 15.82 6.18 13.82
C LEU A 173 15.90 4.65 13.81
N ARG A 174 14.91 4.01 13.20
CA ARG A 174 14.83 2.55 13.07
C ARG A 174 13.92 2.18 11.91
N ILE A 175 14.29 1.11 11.22
CA ILE A 175 13.37 0.35 10.38
C ILE A 175 12.82 -0.79 11.24
N ILE A 176 11.50 -0.90 11.38
CA ILE A 176 10.85 -1.97 12.14
C ILE A 176 10.02 -2.85 11.21
N ASN A 177 9.89 -4.12 11.55
CA ASN A 177 9.01 -5.00 10.80
C ASN A 177 7.55 -4.64 11.10
N GLU A 178 6.70 -4.59 10.08
CA GLU A 178 5.24 -4.43 10.19
C GLU A 178 4.61 -5.36 11.24
N PRO A 179 4.89 -6.69 11.25
CA PRO A 179 4.31 -7.57 12.26
C PRO A 179 4.84 -7.29 13.68
N THR A 180 6.08 -6.81 13.82
CA THR A 180 6.60 -6.39 15.14
C THR A 180 5.92 -5.10 15.60
N ALA A 181 5.67 -4.15 14.70
CA ALA A 181 4.91 -2.94 15.00
C ALA A 181 3.47 -3.27 15.44
N ALA A 182 2.81 -4.20 14.74
CA ALA A 182 1.49 -4.70 15.10
C ALA A 182 1.49 -5.42 16.46
N ALA A 183 2.50 -6.24 16.75
CA ALA A 183 2.65 -6.90 18.04
C ALA A 183 2.87 -5.89 19.18
N ILE A 184 3.67 -4.84 18.97
CA ILE A 184 3.84 -3.74 19.92
C ILE A 184 2.48 -3.04 20.16
N ALA A 185 1.74 -2.71 19.10
CA ALA A 185 0.42 -2.10 19.21
C ALA A 185 -0.56 -2.98 20.01
N TYR A 186 -0.52 -4.31 19.83
CA TYR A 186 -1.33 -5.27 20.57
C TYR A 186 -0.88 -5.46 22.03
N GLY A 187 0.43 -5.39 22.29
CA GLY A 187 1.06 -5.69 23.57
C GLY A 187 1.21 -4.52 24.54
N LEU A 188 1.14 -3.26 24.06
CA LEU A 188 1.40 -2.03 24.84
C LEU A 188 0.65 -1.96 26.18
N ASP A 189 -0.61 -2.39 26.22
CA ASP A 189 -1.45 -2.34 27.44
C ASP A 189 -1.55 -3.68 28.18
N LYS A 190 -0.92 -4.74 27.67
CA LYS A 190 -1.06 -6.09 28.24
C LYS A 190 0.12 -6.37 29.15
N LYS A 191 -0.13 -6.45 30.47
CA LYS A 191 0.81 -7.05 31.43
C LYS A 191 0.90 -8.55 31.17
N VAL A 192 1.80 -8.93 30.27
CA VAL A 192 2.09 -10.33 29.94
C VAL A 192 3.18 -10.80 30.93
N GLY A 193 2.76 -11.50 31.99
CA GLY A 193 3.68 -12.05 33.00
C GLY A 193 4.23 -13.45 32.69
N GLN A 194 3.88 -14.02 31.53
CA GLN A 194 4.34 -15.33 31.05
C GLN A 194 4.55 -15.25 29.54
N GLU A 195 5.54 -15.96 29.01
CA GLU A 195 5.80 -16.06 27.57
C GLU A 195 4.52 -16.39 26.78
N ARG A 196 4.28 -15.65 25.69
CA ARG A 196 3.15 -15.89 24.78
C ARG A 196 3.60 -15.97 23.33
N ASN A 197 3.12 -16.99 22.64
CA ASN A 197 3.18 -17.06 21.19
C ASN A 197 2.04 -16.24 20.58
N VAL A 198 2.37 -15.33 19.67
CA VAL A 198 1.43 -14.48 18.94
C VAL A 198 1.63 -14.69 17.45
N LEU A 199 0.54 -15.02 16.74
CA LEU A 199 0.53 -15.06 15.28
C LEU A 199 -0.06 -13.75 14.76
N ILE A 200 0.71 -13.05 13.94
CA ILE A 200 0.26 -11.89 13.18
C ILE A 200 -0.10 -12.35 11.78
N PHE A 201 -1.33 -12.09 11.37
CA PHE A 201 -1.84 -12.31 10.02
C PHE A 201 -2.11 -10.94 9.41
N ASP A 202 -1.26 -10.53 8.47
CA ASP A 202 -1.31 -9.22 7.84
C ASP A 202 -1.54 -9.37 6.33
N LEU A 203 -2.78 -9.11 5.90
CA LEU A 203 -3.20 -9.16 4.50
C LEU A 203 -3.51 -7.75 4.00
N GLY A 204 -2.49 -7.10 3.45
CA GLY A 204 -2.54 -5.72 3.00
C GLY A 204 -3.10 -5.54 1.59
N GLY A 205 -2.78 -4.38 0.99
CA GLY A 205 -3.21 -4.05 -0.37
C GLY A 205 -2.57 -4.89 -1.46
N GLY A 206 -1.30 -5.27 -1.28
CA GLY A 206 -0.55 -6.05 -2.26
C GLY A 206 0.42 -7.09 -1.70
N THR A 207 0.49 -7.19 -0.38
CA THR A 207 1.40 -8.07 0.35
C THR A 207 0.62 -8.84 1.40
N PHE A 208 1.01 -10.10 1.61
CA PHE A 208 0.49 -10.96 2.66
C PHE A 208 1.65 -11.48 3.50
N ASP A 209 1.61 -11.21 4.80
CA ASP A 209 2.62 -11.58 5.78
C ASP A 209 1.98 -12.38 6.92
N VAL A 210 2.61 -13.48 7.28
CA VAL A 210 2.34 -14.21 8.52
C VAL A 210 3.62 -14.26 9.33
N SER A 211 3.56 -13.84 10.58
CA SER A 211 4.69 -13.91 11.50
C SER A 211 4.26 -14.52 12.83
N VAL A 212 5.05 -15.45 13.35
CA VAL A 212 4.91 -15.94 14.72
C VAL A 212 5.97 -15.25 15.57
N LEU A 213 5.54 -14.63 16.66
CA LEU A 213 6.40 -13.95 17.62
C LEU A 213 6.22 -14.56 19.01
N THR A 214 7.30 -14.61 19.79
CA THR A 214 7.18 -14.74 21.25
C THR A 214 7.23 -13.35 21.87
N ILE A 215 6.40 -13.18 22.91
CA ILE A 215 6.36 -11.98 23.73
C ILE A 215 6.60 -12.39 25.18
N GLU A 216 7.69 -11.89 25.76
CA GLU A 216 8.07 -12.12 27.16
C GLU A 216 8.70 -10.85 27.73
N GLU A 217 8.16 -10.35 28.85
CA GLU A 217 8.68 -9.15 29.55
C GLU A 217 8.94 -7.92 28.66
N GLY A 218 8.13 -7.72 27.61
CA GLY A 218 8.28 -6.61 26.66
C GLY A 218 9.34 -6.83 25.57
N ILE A 219 9.98 -8.00 25.56
CA ILE A 219 10.84 -8.47 24.47
C ILE A 219 9.96 -9.14 23.41
N PHE A 220 10.12 -8.71 22.17
CA PHE A 220 9.41 -9.26 21.01
C PHE A 220 10.44 -9.96 20.12
N GLU A 221 10.34 -11.29 20.01
CA GLU A 221 11.22 -12.09 19.17
C GLU A 221 10.42 -12.73 18.04
N VAL A 222 10.85 -12.51 16.79
CA VAL A 222 10.23 -13.14 15.63
C VAL A 222 10.78 -14.57 15.51
N LYS A 223 9.92 -15.58 15.64
CA LYS A 223 10.29 -17.00 15.55
C LYS A 223 10.27 -17.52 14.13
N SER A 224 9.29 -17.10 13.36
CA SER A 224 9.13 -17.53 11.97
C SER A 224 8.33 -16.50 11.19
N THR A 225 8.60 -16.44 9.89
CA THR A 225 7.86 -15.62 8.94
C THR A 225 7.59 -16.42 7.68
N ALA A 226 6.42 -16.20 7.10
CA ALA A 226 6.05 -16.70 5.78
C ALA A 226 5.13 -15.66 5.15
N GLY A 227 4.93 -15.73 3.84
CA GLY A 227 4.04 -14.77 3.19
C GLY A 227 3.96 -14.97 1.69
N ASN A 228 3.25 -14.05 1.05
CA ASN A 228 3.21 -13.89 -0.39
C ASN A 228 3.32 -12.39 -0.72
N THR A 229 4.41 -12.03 -1.40
CA THR A 229 4.72 -10.65 -1.77
C THR A 229 3.86 -10.10 -2.90
N HIS A 230 3.00 -10.94 -3.50
CA HIS A 230 2.08 -10.63 -4.59
C HIS A 230 0.68 -11.19 -4.32
N LEU A 231 0.20 -11.05 -3.10
CA LEU A 231 -1.18 -11.37 -2.73
C LEU A 231 -1.72 -10.27 -1.82
N GLY A 232 -2.79 -9.62 -2.24
CA GLY A 232 -3.47 -8.64 -1.41
C GLY A 232 -4.81 -8.18 -1.97
N GLY A 233 -5.32 -7.10 -1.38
CA GLY A 233 -6.59 -6.48 -1.74
C GLY A 233 -6.74 -6.15 -3.23
N GLU A 234 -5.66 -5.80 -3.93
CA GLU A 234 -5.68 -5.45 -5.35
C GLU A 234 -5.93 -6.67 -6.25
N ASP A 235 -5.48 -7.86 -5.84
CA ASP A 235 -5.73 -9.11 -6.56
C ASP A 235 -7.21 -9.50 -6.48
N PHE A 236 -7.85 -9.20 -5.35
CA PHE A 236 -9.29 -9.36 -5.21
C PHE A 236 -10.06 -8.37 -6.09
N ASP A 237 -9.59 -7.12 -6.17
CA ASP A 237 -10.14 -6.12 -7.09
C ASP A 237 -9.98 -6.57 -8.55
N ASN A 238 -8.83 -7.16 -8.92
CA ASN A 238 -8.59 -7.73 -10.25
C ASN A 238 -9.62 -8.79 -10.62
N LYS A 239 -9.94 -9.71 -9.69
CA LYS A 239 -10.95 -10.75 -9.94
C LYS A 239 -12.34 -10.17 -10.19
N MET A 240 -12.70 -9.10 -9.47
CA MET A 240 -13.95 -8.38 -9.73
C MET A 240 -13.93 -7.66 -11.08
N VAL A 241 -12.82 -7.01 -11.43
CA VAL A 241 -12.66 -6.31 -12.72
C VAL A 241 -12.76 -7.30 -13.90
N GLU A 242 -12.06 -8.44 -13.84
CA GLU A 242 -12.12 -9.50 -14.86
C GLU A 242 -13.56 -10.00 -15.06
N HIS A 243 -14.28 -10.24 -13.95
CA HIS A 243 -15.68 -10.65 -13.97
C HIS A 243 -16.57 -9.61 -14.67
N PHE A 244 -16.42 -8.33 -14.32
CA PHE A 244 -17.26 -7.28 -14.88
C PHE A 244 -16.89 -6.86 -16.29
N ILE A 245 -15.63 -6.98 -16.72
CA ILE A 245 -15.26 -6.86 -18.14
C ILE A 245 -16.01 -7.92 -18.96
N THR A 246 -16.00 -9.17 -18.49
CA THR A 246 -16.71 -10.27 -19.14
C THR A 246 -18.23 -10.03 -19.15
N GLU A 247 -18.80 -9.55 -18.04
CA GLU A 247 -20.23 -9.21 -17.97
C GLU A 247 -20.61 -8.07 -18.93
N PHE A 248 -19.81 -7.00 -18.98
CA PHE A 248 -20.02 -5.88 -19.88
C PHE A 248 -19.98 -6.34 -21.35
N GLN A 249 -18.98 -7.15 -21.71
CA GLN A 249 -18.88 -7.73 -23.06
C GLN A 249 -20.08 -8.63 -23.38
N ARG A 250 -20.55 -9.44 -22.43
CA ARG A 250 -21.72 -10.29 -22.62
C ARG A 250 -23.00 -9.47 -22.87
N LYS A 251 -23.23 -8.42 -22.07
CA LYS A 251 -24.43 -7.55 -22.12
C LYS A 251 -24.42 -6.63 -23.34
N HIS A 252 -23.29 -5.99 -23.64
CA HIS A 252 -23.22 -4.90 -24.62
C HIS A 252 -22.42 -5.23 -25.89
N LYS A 253 -21.82 -6.43 -25.98
CA LYS A 253 -21.01 -6.90 -27.12
C LYS A 253 -19.79 -6.01 -27.41
N LYS A 254 -19.28 -5.32 -26.39
CA LYS A 254 -18.14 -4.38 -26.48
C LYS A 254 -17.06 -4.79 -25.48
N ASN A 255 -15.80 -4.77 -25.90
CA ASN A 255 -14.66 -5.07 -25.03
C ASN A 255 -14.03 -3.75 -24.52
N ILE A 256 -14.10 -3.51 -23.21
CA ILE A 256 -13.53 -2.30 -22.59
C ILE A 256 -12.04 -2.44 -22.29
N GLN A 257 -11.48 -3.65 -22.34
CA GLN A 257 -10.10 -3.95 -21.92
C GLN A 257 -9.04 -3.06 -22.60
N PRO A 258 -9.13 -2.70 -23.89
CA PRO A 258 -8.17 -1.79 -24.52
C PRO A 258 -8.24 -0.36 -23.99
N ASN A 259 -9.35 0.06 -23.36
CA ASN A 259 -9.56 1.41 -22.86
C ASN A 259 -9.12 1.53 -21.40
N LYS A 260 -7.88 2.01 -21.19
CA LYS A 260 -7.28 2.19 -19.87
C LYS A 260 -8.15 3.03 -18.90
N ARG A 261 -8.83 4.06 -19.40
CA ARG A 261 -9.71 4.93 -18.59
C ARG A 261 -10.94 4.17 -18.12
N ALA A 262 -11.61 3.43 -19.01
CA ALA A 262 -12.77 2.62 -18.66
C ALA A 262 -12.40 1.54 -17.63
N VAL A 263 -11.31 0.81 -17.86
CA VAL A 263 -10.80 -0.21 -16.91
C VAL A 263 -10.46 0.42 -15.55
N ARG A 264 -9.84 1.61 -15.52
CA ARG A 264 -9.53 2.29 -14.26
C ARG A 264 -10.79 2.70 -13.49
N ARG A 265 -11.80 3.26 -14.17
CA ARG A 265 -13.09 3.61 -13.55
C ARG A 265 -13.79 2.37 -12.97
N LEU A 266 -13.78 1.26 -13.72
CA LEU A 266 -14.32 -0.02 -13.24
C LEU A 266 -13.57 -0.53 -12.01
N ARG A 267 -12.23 -0.47 -12.00
CA ARG A 267 -11.41 -0.86 -10.84
C ARG A 267 -11.73 -0.04 -9.60
N THR A 268 -11.87 1.28 -9.73
CA THR A 268 -12.26 2.15 -8.61
C THR A 268 -13.64 1.76 -8.05
N ALA A 269 -14.60 1.45 -8.92
CA ALA A 269 -15.91 0.96 -8.48
C ALA A 269 -15.80 -0.42 -7.79
N CYS A 270 -14.95 -1.32 -8.29
CA CYS A 270 -14.70 -2.62 -7.68
C CYS A 270 -14.07 -2.50 -6.28
N GLU A 271 -13.06 -1.64 -6.08
CA GLU A 271 -12.46 -1.38 -4.77
C GLU A 271 -13.54 -0.92 -3.76
N ARG A 272 -14.42 0.00 -4.18
CA ARG A 272 -15.52 0.50 -3.35
C ARG A 272 -16.56 -0.58 -3.04
N ALA A 273 -16.92 -1.41 -4.03
CA ALA A 273 -17.83 -2.52 -3.83
C ALA A 273 -17.25 -3.58 -2.91
N LYS A 274 -15.96 -3.95 -3.06
CA LYS A 274 -15.24 -4.85 -2.15
C LYS A 274 -15.35 -4.38 -0.69
N ARG A 275 -15.08 -3.10 -0.44
CA ARG A 275 -15.22 -2.49 0.90
C ARG A 275 -16.64 -2.58 1.44
N THR A 276 -17.64 -2.36 0.59
CA THR A 276 -19.06 -2.47 0.94
C THR A 276 -19.44 -3.91 1.30
N LEU A 277 -18.92 -4.89 0.54
CA LEU A 277 -19.16 -6.32 0.77
C LEU A 277 -18.57 -6.83 2.08
N SER A 278 -17.58 -6.16 2.67
CA SER A 278 -17.06 -6.51 4.00
C SER A 278 -18.09 -6.35 5.13
N SER A 279 -19.11 -5.49 4.96
CA SER A 279 -20.18 -5.28 5.94
C SER A 279 -21.58 -5.58 5.42
N SER A 280 -21.75 -5.65 4.10
CA SER A 280 -23.05 -5.88 3.44
C SER A 280 -23.06 -7.17 2.61
N ALA A 281 -24.25 -7.76 2.40
CA ALA A 281 -24.40 -8.98 1.60
C ALA A 281 -24.35 -8.74 0.08
N GLN A 282 -24.54 -7.49 -0.36
CA GLN A 282 -24.54 -7.06 -1.76
C GLN A 282 -23.97 -5.64 -1.88
N ALA A 283 -23.40 -5.31 -3.04
CA ALA A 283 -22.94 -3.97 -3.39
C ALA A 283 -23.34 -3.63 -4.84
N SER A 284 -23.78 -2.39 -5.09
CA SER A 284 -24.03 -1.90 -6.45
C SER A 284 -22.75 -1.39 -7.10
N ILE A 285 -22.69 -1.51 -8.43
CA ILE A 285 -21.69 -0.92 -9.30
C ILE A 285 -22.45 -0.03 -10.28
N GLU A 286 -22.20 1.27 -10.19
CA GLU A 286 -22.94 2.27 -10.95
C GLU A 286 -21.92 3.21 -11.59
N ILE A 287 -21.77 3.13 -12.92
CA ILE A 287 -20.78 3.90 -13.67
C ILE A 287 -21.40 4.46 -14.96
N ASP A 288 -21.66 5.76 -14.96
CA ASP A 288 -22.21 6.47 -16.12
C ASP A 288 -21.20 6.51 -17.27
N SER A 289 -21.65 6.30 -18.50
CA SER A 289 -20.85 6.33 -19.72
C SER A 289 -19.50 5.62 -19.54
N LEU A 290 -19.52 4.37 -19.04
CA LEU A 290 -18.30 3.59 -18.81
C LEU A 290 -17.50 3.43 -20.11
N PHE A 291 -18.16 3.14 -21.22
CA PHE A 291 -17.53 2.94 -22.52
C PHE A 291 -18.48 3.29 -23.68
N GLU A 292 -18.02 4.10 -24.64
CA GLU A 292 -18.81 4.53 -25.82
C GLU A 292 -20.22 5.08 -25.46
N GLY A 293 -20.34 5.84 -24.38
CA GLY A 293 -21.61 6.40 -23.91
C GLY A 293 -22.53 5.41 -23.19
N ILE A 294 -22.13 4.14 -23.06
CA ILE A 294 -22.92 3.10 -22.40
C ILE A 294 -22.68 3.14 -20.89
N ASP A 295 -23.76 3.31 -20.14
CA ASP A 295 -23.75 3.19 -18.68
C ASP A 295 -23.59 1.73 -18.24
N PHE A 296 -22.95 1.52 -17.09
CA PHE A 296 -22.84 0.21 -16.47
C PHE A 296 -23.40 0.21 -15.06
N TYR A 297 -24.63 -0.29 -14.94
CA TYR A 297 -25.32 -0.52 -13.67
C TYR A 297 -25.47 -2.02 -13.43
N THR A 298 -24.90 -2.51 -12.34
CA THR A 298 -24.99 -3.92 -11.91
C THR A 298 -24.80 -4.04 -10.40
N SER A 299 -24.79 -5.26 -9.88
CA SER A 299 -24.48 -5.52 -8.48
C SER A 299 -23.73 -6.83 -8.29
N LEU A 300 -22.97 -6.95 -7.21
CA LEU A 300 -22.29 -8.17 -6.79
C LEU A 300 -22.78 -8.60 -5.42
N THR A 301 -23.00 -9.89 -5.22
CA THR A 301 -23.23 -10.45 -3.87
C THR A 301 -21.90 -10.82 -3.22
N ARG A 302 -21.87 -10.86 -1.88
CA ARG A 302 -20.69 -11.32 -1.12
C ARG A 302 -20.31 -12.76 -1.50
N ALA A 303 -21.30 -13.64 -1.64
CA ALA A 303 -21.09 -15.02 -2.06
C ALA A 303 -20.40 -15.11 -3.43
N ARG A 304 -20.80 -14.27 -4.40
CA ARG A 304 -20.15 -14.24 -5.71
C ARG A 304 -18.71 -13.71 -5.63
N PHE A 305 -18.47 -12.68 -4.80
CA PHE A 305 -17.12 -12.18 -4.55
C PHE A 305 -16.21 -13.26 -3.93
N GLU A 306 -16.71 -13.98 -2.93
CA GLU A 306 -16.00 -15.10 -2.28
C GLU A 306 -15.71 -16.25 -3.25
N GLU A 307 -16.65 -16.56 -4.16
CA GLU A 307 -16.43 -17.54 -5.23
C GLU A 307 -15.30 -17.09 -6.17
N LEU A 308 -15.34 -15.85 -6.65
CA LEU A 308 -14.34 -15.28 -7.56
C LEU A 308 -12.93 -15.27 -6.94
N CYS A 309 -12.83 -14.99 -5.64
CA CYS A 309 -11.56 -14.90 -4.93
C CYS A 309 -11.18 -16.20 -4.20
N GLY A 310 -12.00 -17.26 -4.27
CA GLY A 310 -11.88 -18.42 -3.40
C GLY A 310 -10.53 -19.14 -3.50
N ALA A 311 -9.92 -19.16 -4.69
CA ALA A 311 -8.57 -19.70 -4.85
C ALA A 311 -7.51 -18.86 -4.13
N LEU A 312 -7.59 -17.53 -4.22
CA LEU A 312 -6.68 -16.60 -3.56
C LEU A 312 -6.86 -16.61 -2.04
N PHE A 313 -8.10 -16.71 -1.56
CA PHE A 313 -8.38 -16.84 -0.12
C PHE A 313 -7.82 -18.13 0.46
N ARG A 314 -7.90 -19.26 -0.25
CA ARG A 314 -7.29 -20.51 0.20
C ARG A 314 -5.77 -20.43 0.27
N GLN A 315 -5.14 -19.71 -0.66
CA GLN A 315 -3.68 -19.51 -0.65
C GLN A 315 -3.17 -18.82 0.63
N THR A 316 -4.03 -18.12 1.40
CA THR A 316 -3.58 -17.52 2.66
C THR A 316 -3.28 -18.55 3.75
N GLN A 317 -3.77 -19.79 3.60
CA GLN A 317 -3.54 -20.87 4.58
C GLN A 317 -2.12 -21.45 4.51
N ASP A 318 -1.49 -21.43 3.32
CA ASP A 318 -0.17 -22.03 3.14
C ASP A 318 0.91 -21.28 3.94
N PRO A 319 1.00 -19.93 3.91
CA PRO A 319 1.92 -19.19 4.76
C PRO A 319 1.65 -19.38 6.26
N VAL A 320 0.38 -19.48 6.67
CA VAL A 320 0.05 -19.78 8.08
C VAL A 320 0.65 -21.13 8.48
N THR A 321 0.41 -22.17 7.70
CA THR A 321 0.93 -23.52 7.96
C THR A 321 2.46 -23.56 7.97
N LYS A 322 3.12 -22.83 7.06
CA LYS A 322 4.58 -22.73 7.00
C LYS A 322 5.18 -21.98 8.19
N ALA A 323 4.51 -20.90 8.64
CA ALA A 323 4.96 -20.12 9.78
C ALA A 323 4.70 -20.83 11.12
N THR A 324 3.74 -21.75 11.20
CA THR A 324 3.50 -22.58 12.38
C THR A 324 4.08 -23.98 12.18
N PRO A 325 5.40 -24.21 12.36
CA PRO A 325 5.93 -25.57 12.30
C PRO A 325 5.22 -26.41 13.36
N ARG A 326 4.79 -27.62 12.96
CA ARG A 326 4.13 -28.57 13.86
C ARG A 326 5.08 -28.86 15.03
N CYS A 327 4.57 -28.77 16.26
CA CYS A 327 5.21 -29.35 17.43
C CYS A 327 5.46 -30.85 17.22
#